data_AF-A0A534MEC2-F1
#
_entry.id   AF-A0A534MEC2-F1
#
_cell.length_a   1.000
_cell.length_b   1.000
_cell.length_c   1.000
_cell.angle_alpha   90.00
_cell.angle_beta   90.00
_cell.angle_gamma   90.00
#
_symmetry.space_group_name_H-M   'P 1'
#
loop_
_entity.id
_entity.type
_entity.pdbx_description
1 polymer ?
#
loop_
_entity_poly.entity_id
_entity_poly.type
_entity_poly.pdbx_seq_one_letter_code
_entity_poly.pdbx_strand_id
1 'polypeptide(L)'
;MNPRLVRGAAFAMLCVIWGSTWLAIRIGLQGAPPFLAASLRFFVASATLAVLALPFRSKWPANRTEWKLVVFVGLVLFTADYGLIYWGENNGVESGLSAILFATLPLLTAVVANALLPGERLTVQKLAGIGLGFGGIL
;
A
#
# COMPACT_ATOMS: atom_id res chain seq x y z
N MET A 1 -4.09 3.77 29.41
CA MET A 1 -3.52 2.71 28.54
C MET A 1 -2.07 3.07 28.24
N ASN A 2 -1.09 2.17 28.45
CA ASN A 2 0.32 2.52 28.26
C ASN A 2 0.61 2.81 26.78
N PRO A 3 1.00 4.05 26.41
CA PRO A 3 1.13 4.45 25.00
C PRO A 3 2.14 3.61 24.21
N ARG A 4 3.11 2.99 24.88
CA ARG A 4 4.06 2.06 24.25
C ARG A 4 3.38 0.77 23.78
N LEU A 5 2.46 0.24 24.60
CA LEU A 5 1.72 -0.98 24.29
C LEU A 5 0.77 -0.77 23.09
N VAL A 6 0.12 0.39 23.04
CA VAL A 6 -0.79 0.75 21.94
C VAL A 6 -0.05 0.84 20.60
N ARG A 7 1.14 1.44 20.59
CA ARG A 7 1.99 1.52 19.39
C ARG A 7 2.47 0.16 18.93
N GLY A 8 2.92 -0.69 19.86
CA GLY A 8 3.34 -2.05 19.55
C GLY A 8 2.21 -2.91 18.97
N ALA A 9 1.03 -2.84 19.57
CA ALA A 9 -0.16 -3.55 19.09
C ALA A 9 -0.60 -3.05 17.70
N ALA A 10 -0.61 -1.74 17.47
CA ALA A 10 -0.94 -1.16 16.17
C ALA A 10 0.06 -1.61 15.08
N PHE A 11 1.35 -1.65 15.41
CA PHE A 11 2.38 -2.14 14.49
C PHE A 11 2.19 -3.62 14.15
N ALA A 12 1.99 -4.47 15.15
CA ALA A 12 1.74 -5.90 14.95
C ALA A 12 0.48 -6.13 14.09
N MET A 13 -0.60 -5.40 14.36
CA MET A 13 -1.83 -5.47 13.57
C MET A 13 -1.58 -5.06 12.11
N LEU A 14 -0.81 -3.99 11.89
CA LEU A 14 -0.44 -3.53 10.56
C LEU A 14 0.37 -4.59 9.81
N CYS A 15 1.36 -5.22 10.47
CA CYS A 15 2.13 -6.32 9.88
C CYS A 15 1.24 -7.51 9.47
N VAL A 16 0.29 -7.91 10.31
CA VAL A 16 -0.63 -9.02 10.00
C VAL A 16 -1.55 -8.65 8.83
N ILE A 17 -2.14 -7.45 8.83
CA ILE A 17 -3.04 -7.00 7.76
C ILE A 17 -2.30 -6.91 6.43
N TRP A 18 -1.14 -6.27 6.41
CA TRP A 18 -0.37 -6.10 5.17
C TRP A 18 0.26 -7.40 4.69
N GLY A 19 0.82 -8.23 5.59
CA GLY A 19 1.39 -9.52 5.23
C GLY A 19 0.36 -10.50 4.68
N SER A 20 -0.86 -10.51 5.24
CA SER A 20 -1.95 -11.38 4.77
C SER A 20 -2.66 -10.87 3.51
N THR A 21 -2.42 -9.62 3.09
CA THR A 21 -3.11 -9.04 1.92
C THR A 21 -2.84 -9.83 0.65
N TRP A 22 -1.60 -10.24 0.38
CA TRP A 22 -1.23 -11.03 -0.79
C TRP A 22 -1.97 -12.37 -0.85
N LEU A 23 -2.04 -13.07 0.28
CA LEU A 23 -2.79 -14.31 0.40
C LEU A 23 -4.30 -14.09 0.17
N ALA A 24 -4.87 -13.02 0.74
CA ALA A 24 -6.27 -12.68 0.56
C ALA A 24 -6.60 -12.34 -0.90
N ILE A 25 -5.69 -11.69 -1.63
CA ILE A 25 -5.84 -11.43 -3.08
C ILE A 25 -5.90 -12.76 -3.82
N ARG A 26 -4.93 -13.64 -3.60
CA ARG A 26 -4.87 -14.97 -4.22
C ARG A 26 -6.14 -15.79 -3.98
N ILE A 27 -6.68 -15.77 -2.76
CA ILE A 27 -7.93 -16.45 -2.42
C ILE A 27 -9.11 -15.79 -3.14
N GLY A 28 -9.20 -14.46 -3.16
CA GLY A 28 -10.25 -13.72 -3.85
C GLY A 28 -10.30 -13.95 -5.35
N LEU A 29 -9.15 -14.18 -5.99
CA LEU A 29 -9.03 -14.50 -7.41
C LEU A 29 -9.59 -15.88 -7.79
N GLN A 30 -9.85 -16.77 -6.84
CA GLN A 30 -10.47 -18.07 -7.13
C GLN A 30 -11.94 -17.95 -7.54
N GLY A 31 -12.62 -16.89 -7.11
CA GLY A 31 -14.06 -16.70 -7.32
C GLY A 31 -14.44 -15.54 -8.24
N ALA A 32 -13.51 -14.69 -8.66
CA ALA A 32 -13.80 -13.49 -9.43
C ALA A 32 -12.64 -13.09 -10.36
N PRO A 33 -12.94 -12.47 -11.52
CA PRO A 33 -11.90 -11.87 -12.37
C PRO A 33 -11.08 -10.81 -11.62
N PRO A 34 -9.79 -10.64 -11.95
CA PRO A 34 -8.85 -9.84 -11.17
C PRO A 34 -9.28 -8.39 -10.98
N PHE A 35 -9.68 -7.72 -12.05
CA PHE A 35 -10.11 -6.32 -11.97
C PHE A 35 -11.42 -6.16 -11.21
N LEU A 36 -12.32 -7.15 -11.26
CA LEU A 36 -13.57 -7.11 -10.50
C LEU A 36 -13.29 -7.25 -9.00
N ALA A 37 -12.44 -8.22 -8.63
CA ALA A 37 -12.04 -8.44 -7.24
C ALA A 37 -11.34 -7.21 -6.64
N ALA A 38 -10.40 -6.61 -7.37
CA ALA A 38 -9.74 -5.38 -6.97
C ALA A 38 -10.73 -4.21 -6.84
N SER A 39 -11.58 -4.01 -7.85
CA SER A 39 -12.57 -2.93 -7.85
C SER A 39 -13.53 -3.04 -6.67
N LEU A 40 -14.03 -4.24 -6.36
CA LEU A 40 -14.93 -4.47 -5.24
C LEU A 40 -14.23 -4.17 -3.90
N ARG A 41 -12.98 -4.63 -3.73
CA ARG A 41 -12.19 -4.35 -2.52
C ARG A 41 -12.03 -2.84 -2.30
N PHE A 42 -11.63 -2.08 -3.32
CA PHE A 42 -11.44 -0.63 -3.20
C PHE A 42 -12.75 0.14 -3.12
N PHE A 43 -13.82 -0.36 -3.74
CA PHE A 43 -15.15 0.22 -3.59
C PHE A 43 -15.64 0.10 -2.14
N VAL A 44 -15.56 -1.08 -1.53
CA VAL A 44 -15.94 -1.29 -0.12
C VAL A 44 -15.06 -0.44 0.81
N ALA A 45 -13.75 -0.39 0.57
CA ALA A 45 -12.84 0.44 1.36
C ALA A 45 -13.18 1.94 1.26
N SER A 46 -13.39 2.46 0.05
CA SER A 46 -13.72 3.87 -0.17
C SER A 46 -15.09 4.25 0.40
N ALA A 47 -16.11 3.40 0.26
CA ALA A 47 -17.41 3.60 0.88
C ALA A 47 -17.31 3.62 2.41
N THR A 48 -16.56 2.69 3.00
CA THR A 48 -16.32 2.62 4.44
C THR A 48 -15.61 3.88 4.93
N LEU A 49 -14.56 4.32 4.25
CA LEU A 49 -13.84 5.54 4.58
C LEU A 49 -14.71 6.79 4.42
N ALA A 50 -15.59 6.84 3.42
CA ALA A 50 -16.52 7.96 3.22
C ALA A 50 -17.52 8.06 4.38
N VAL A 51 -18.06 6.93 4.86
CA VAL A 51 -18.94 6.89 6.04
C VAL A 51 -18.18 7.29 7.29
N LEU A 52 -16.98 6.75 7.49
CA LEU A 52 -16.13 7.09 8.64
C LEU A 52 -15.68 8.56 8.62
N ALA A 53 -15.56 9.20 7.45
CA ALA A 53 -15.20 10.60 7.35
C ALA A 53 -16.27 11.57 7.90
N LEU A 54 -17.55 11.14 7.96
CA LEU A 54 -18.67 11.96 8.45
C LEU A 54 -18.45 12.45 9.89
N PRO A 55 -18.18 11.59 10.90
CA PRO A 55 -17.94 12.04 12.28
C PRO A 55 -16.67 12.87 12.44
N PHE A 56 -15.64 12.68 11.60
CA PHE A 56 -14.36 13.41 11.71
C PHE A 56 -14.37 14.78 11.04
N ARG A 57 -15.46 15.17 10.35
CA ARG A 57 -15.56 16.43 9.57
C ARG A 57 -14.36 16.63 8.63
N SER A 58 -13.89 15.53 8.03
CA SER A 58 -12.75 15.57 7.12
C SER A 58 -13.03 16.50 5.95
N LYS A 59 -12.02 17.29 5.56
CA LYS A 59 -12.14 18.19 4.41
C LYS A 59 -12.16 17.38 3.13
N TRP A 60 -13.19 17.59 2.34
CA TRP A 60 -13.27 17.05 0.97
C TRP A 60 -12.53 17.99 0.01
N PRO A 61 -12.04 17.46 -1.13
CA PRO A 61 -11.42 18.29 -2.16
C PRO A 61 -12.36 19.41 -2.59
N ALA A 62 -11.91 20.66 -2.46
CA ALA A 62 -12.74 21.85 -2.65
C ALA A 62 -12.63 22.44 -4.06
N ASN A 63 -11.52 22.19 -4.77
CA ASN A 63 -11.25 22.78 -6.08
C ASN A 63 -10.81 21.75 -7.11
N ARG A 64 -10.80 22.16 -8.39
CA ARG A 64 -10.44 21.29 -9.52
C ARG A 64 -9.00 20.75 -9.42
N THR A 65 -8.08 21.48 -8.82
CA THR A 65 -6.68 21.05 -8.68
C THR A 65 -6.56 19.91 -7.69
N GLU A 66 -7.23 20.01 -6.54
CA GLU A 66 -7.30 18.94 -5.55
C GLU A 66 -7.99 17.70 -6.10
N TRP A 67 -9.09 17.86 -6.83
CA TRP A 67 -9.75 16.73 -7.50
C TRP A 67 -8.86 16.06 -8.54
N LYS A 68 -8.13 16.83 -9.35
CA LYS A 68 -7.14 16.28 -10.29
C LYS A 68 -6.07 15.47 -9.57
N LEU A 69 -5.58 15.96 -8.43
CA LEU A 69 -4.58 15.26 -7.63
C LEU A 69 -5.16 13.95 -7.05
N VAL A 70 -6.37 13.98 -6.52
CA VAL A 70 -7.06 12.78 -5.99
C VAL A 70 -7.26 11.74 -7.09
N VAL A 71 -7.71 12.15 -8.27
CA VAL A 71 -7.88 11.24 -9.42
C VAL A 71 -6.53 10.68 -9.87
N PHE A 72 -5.51 11.52 -9.97
CA PHE A 72 -4.17 11.08 -10.36
C PHE A 72 -3.60 10.06 -9.38
N VAL A 73 -3.65 10.36 -8.08
CA VAL A 73 -3.23 9.45 -7.02
C VAL A 73 -4.06 8.16 -7.05
N GLY A 74 -5.38 8.26 -7.19
CA GLY A 74 -6.28 7.11 -7.33
C GLY A 74 -5.87 6.18 -8.47
N LEU A 75 -5.63 6.76 -9.65
CA LEU A 75 -5.27 6.00 -10.84
C LEU A 75 -3.87 5.36 -10.73
N VAL A 76 -2.89 6.08 -10.20
CA VAL A 76 -1.50 5.59 -10.18
C VAL A 76 -1.27 4.63 -9.01
N LEU A 77 -1.64 5.04 -7.78
CA LEU A 77 -1.33 4.29 -6.55
C LEU A 77 -2.30 3.14 -6.27
N PHE A 78 -3.52 3.19 -6.82
CA PHE A 78 -4.51 2.12 -6.58
C PHE A 78 -4.85 1.38 -7.85
N THR A 79 -5.31 2.07 -8.90
CA THR A 79 -5.77 1.39 -10.11
C THR A 79 -4.64 0.69 -10.86
N ALA A 80 -3.55 1.41 -11.16
CA ALA A 80 -2.42 0.85 -11.91
C ALA A 80 -1.64 -0.15 -11.06
N ASP A 81 -1.22 0.25 -9.85
CA ASP A 81 -0.43 -0.58 -8.93
C ASP A 81 -1.15 -1.91 -8.59
N TYR A 82 -2.33 -1.84 -7.97
CA TYR A 82 -3.05 -3.06 -7.60
C TYR A 82 -3.69 -3.77 -8.78
N GLY A 83 -4.03 -3.07 -9.86
CA GLY A 83 -4.49 -3.70 -11.10
C GLY A 83 -3.43 -4.64 -11.68
N LEU A 84 -2.17 -4.18 -11.72
CA LEU A 84 -1.04 -4.99 -12.17
C LEU A 84 -0.75 -6.15 -11.22
N ILE A 85 -0.85 -5.93 -9.90
CA ILE A 85 -0.69 -7.00 -8.90
C ILE A 85 -1.75 -8.10 -9.09
N TYR A 86 -3.04 -7.74 -9.10
CA TYR A 86 -4.13 -8.70 -9.26
C TYR A 86 -4.04 -9.43 -10.59
N TRP A 87 -3.66 -8.72 -11.66
CA TRP A 87 -3.41 -9.33 -12.96
C TRP A 87 -2.23 -10.31 -12.89
N GLY A 88 -1.09 -9.93 -12.29
CA GLY A 88 0.07 -10.79 -12.14
C GLY A 88 -0.25 -12.07 -11.38
N GLU A 89 -0.91 -11.96 -10.22
CA GLU A 89 -1.30 -13.13 -9.43
C GLU A 89 -2.28 -14.04 -10.18
N ASN A 90 -3.21 -13.47 -10.95
CA ASN A 90 -4.12 -14.24 -11.79
C ASN A 90 -3.39 -14.96 -12.93
N ASN A 91 -2.28 -14.43 -13.43
CA ASN A 91 -1.44 -15.05 -14.46
C ASN A 91 -0.40 -16.03 -13.89
N GLY A 92 -0.50 -16.40 -12.61
CA GLY A 92 0.32 -17.44 -12.01
C GLY A 92 1.48 -16.96 -11.15
N VAL A 93 1.62 -15.65 -10.93
CA VAL A 93 2.57 -15.14 -9.92
C VAL A 93 2.12 -15.60 -8.54
N GLU A 94 3.04 -16.21 -7.78
CA GLU A 94 2.77 -16.62 -6.41
C GLU A 94 2.67 -15.41 -5.48
N SER A 95 1.73 -15.45 -4.53
CA SER A 95 1.51 -14.36 -3.56
C SER A 95 2.75 -14.04 -2.72
N GLY A 96 3.62 -15.03 -2.48
CA GLY A 96 4.91 -14.82 -1.80
C GLY A 96 5.86 -13.96 -2.63
N LEU A 97 5.93 -14.21 -3.94
CA LEU A 97 6.73 -13.39 -4.85
C LEU A 97 6.17 -11.97 -4.96
N SER A 98 4.83 -11.81 -5.04
CA SER A 98 4.19 -10.49 -4.98
C SER A 98 4.59 -9.70 -3.72
N ALA A 99 4.59 -10.37 -2.56
CA ALA A 99 4.97 -9.75 -1.29
C ALA A 99 6.43 -9.27 -1.28
N ILE A 100 7.35 -10.10 -1.78
CA ILE A 100 8.78 -9.77 -1.88
C ILE A 100 8.99 -8.60 -2.87
N LEU A 101 8.34 -8.63 -4.03
CA LEU A 101 8.44 -7.56 -5.02
C LEU A 101 7.90 -6.24 -4.45
N PHE A 102 6.76 -6.26 -3.77
CA PHE A 102 6.20 -5.07 -3.15
C PHE A 102 7.10 -4.53 -2.03
N ALA A 103 7.77 -5.40 -1.28
CA ALA A 103 8.77 -5.01 -0.30
C ALA A 103 9.99 -4.27 -0.90
N THR A 104 10.19 -4.30 -2.22
CA THR A 104 11.21 -3.47 -2.91
C THR A 104 10.79 -2.03 -3.15
N LEU A 105 9.51 -1.69 -2.96
CA LEU A 105 9.03 -0.33 -3.14
C LEU A 105 9.71 0.69 -2.23
N PRO A 106 9.93 0.47 -0.92
CA PRO A 106 10.65 1.41 -0.06
C PRO A 106 12.09 1.62 -0.52
N LEU A 107 12.74 0.58 -1.04
CA LEU A 107 14.08 0.65 -1.62
C LEU A 107 14.11 1.58 -2.83
N LEU A 108 13.24 1.32 -3.80
CA LEU A 108 13.12 2.15 -5.00
C LEU A 108 12.72 3.58 -4.66
N THR A 109 11.78 3.74 -3.71
CA THR A 109 11.35 5.04 -3.21
C THR A 109 12.53 5.81 -2.60
N ALA A 110 13.39 5.16 -1.81
CA ALA A 110 14.55 5.80 -1.23
C ALA A 110 15.59 6.25 -2.28
N VAL A 111 15.81 5.44 -3.32
CA VAL A 111 16.70 5.77 -4.45
C VAL A 111 16.14 6.93 -5.27
N VAL A 112 14.87 6.86 -5.66
CA VAL A 112 14.20 7.91 -6.44
C VAL A 112 14.12 9.20 -5.63
N ALA A 113 13.78 9.12 -4.34
CA ALA A 113 13.73 10.28 -3.46
C ALA A 113 15.11 10.94 -3.35
N ASN A 114 16.17 10.14 -3.24
CA ASN A 114 17.53 10.66 -3.22
C ASN A 114 17.94 11.38 -4.50
N ALA A 115 17.51 10.86 -5.65
CA ALA A 115 17.83 11.45 -6.95
C ALA A 115 17.02 12.73 -7.24
N LEU A 116 15.74 12.77 -6.84
CA LEU A 116 14.80 13.82 -7.25
C LEU A 116 14.54 14.89 -6.18
N LEU A 117 14.73 14.60 -4.89
CA LEU A 117 14.50 15.56 -3.80
C LEU A 117 15.82 16.09 -3.23
N PRO A 118 16.15 17.39 -3.42
CA PRO A 118 17.41 17.99 -2.97
C PRO A 118 17.71 17.89 -1.46
N GLY A 119 16.76 17.45 -0.63
CA GLY A 119 16.92 17.27 0.82
C GLY A 119 16.97 15.81 1.30
N GLU A 120 16.62 14.83 0.46
CA GLU A 120 16.51 13.42 0.89
C GLU A 120 17.79 12.64 0.61
N ARG A 121 18.88 13.01 1.30
CA ARG A 121 20.14 12.28 1.16
C ARG A 121 20.04 10.87 1.77
N LEU A 122 20.51 9.86 1.03
CA LEU A 122 20.71 8.50 1.54
C LEU A 122 21.89 8.51 2.51
N THR A 123 21.57 8.46 3.81
CA THR A 123 22.57 8.35 4.87
C THR A 123 22.87 6.88 5.14
N VAL A 124 24.02 6.60 5.77
CA VAL A 124 24.42 5.24 6.19
C VAL A 124 23.37 4.62 7.11
N GLN A 125 22.72 5.42 7.97
CA GLN A 125 21.62 4.97 8.83
C GLN A 125 20.38 4.55 8.04
N LYS A 126 20.00 5.30 7.00
CA LYS A 126 18.88 4.92 6.11
C LYS A 126 19.19 3.63 5.36
N LEU A 127 20.41 3.49 4.84
CA LEU A 127 20.87 2.28 4.16
C LEU A 127 20.89 1.06 5.09
N ALA A 128 21.37 1.22 6.33
CA ALA A 128 21.37 0.15 7.33
C ALA A 128 19.95 -0.27 7.72
N GLY A 129 19.04 0.68 7.92
CA GLY A 129 17.62 0.38 8.20
C GLY A 129 16.93 -0.32 7.04
N ILE A 130 17.20 0.11 5.80
CA ILE A 130 16.74 -0.55 4.58
C ILE A 130 17.28 -1.99 4.50
N GLY A 131 18.58 -2.19 4.73
CA GLY A 131 19.21 -3.51 4.68
C GLY A 131 18.66 -4.46 5.74
N LEU A 132 18.46 -3.97 6.97
CA LEU A 132 17.81 -4.74 8.04
C LEU A 132 16.35 -5.08 7.70
N GLY A 133 15.60 -4.12 7.14
CA GLY A 133 14.24 -4.35 6.69
C GLY A 133 14.15 -5.41 5.59
N PHE A 134 15.04 -5.34 4.61
CA PHE A 134 15.16 -6.33 3.54
C PHE A 134 15.55 -7.71 4.04
N GLY A 135 16.52 -7.77 4.96
CA GLY A 135 16.96 -9.03 5.56
C GLY A 135 15.86 -9.72 6.39
N GLY A 136 14.85 -8.99 6.86
CA GLY A 136 13.69 -9.58 7.54
C GLY A 136 12.59 -10.10 6.61
N ILE A 137 12.67 -9.83 5.31
CA ILE A 137 11.67 -10.21 4.30
C ILE A 137 12.07 -11.47 3.53
N LEU A 138 13.38 -11.66 3.31
CA LEU A 138 13.97 -12.88 2.76
C LEU A 138 13.90 -14.05 3.76
#